data_AF-A0A954XZQ2-F1
#
_entry.id   AF-A0A954XZQ2-F1
#
_cell.length_a   1.000
_cell.length_b   1.000
_cell.length_c   1.000
_cell.angle_alpha   90.00
_cell.angle_beta   90.00
_cell.angle_gamma   90.00
#
_symmetry.space_group_name_H-M   'P 1'
#
loop_
_entity.id
_entity.type
_entity.pdbx_description
1 polymer ?
#
loop_
_entity_poly.entity_id
_entity_poly.type
_entity_poly.pdbx_seq_one_letter_code
_entity_poly.pdbx_strand_id
1 'polypeptide(L)'
;MIFGMYLVNKGRITCAEFFSLLEQQIASRPQLGTLGIEMGRLSVKQVFQILRTQCDDSVQMFGEAAVGLGYLTEQEVAMLVYEQTRRAATMSDLLALNGYAEPDTIESWLGEYREAQGRVTQMTGEAVAAAAATAVIS
;
A
#
# COMPACT_ATOMS: atom_id res chain seq x y z
N MET A 1 4.39 0.58 -4.62
CA MET A 1 4.12 0.87 -6.05
C MET A 1 5.31 1.53 -6.75
N ILE A 2 5.69 2.78 -6.43
CA ILE A 2 6.69 3.54 -7.22
C ILE A 2 8.07 2.86 -7.28
N PHE A 3 8.55 2.27 -6.17
CA PHE A 3 9.81 1.55 -6.15
C PHE A 3 9.85 0.35 -7.13
N GLY A 4 8.79 -0.47 -7.19
CA GLY A 4 8.74 -1.59 -8.12
C GLY A 4 8.76 -1.13 -9.59
N MET A 5 8.08 -0.04 -9.91
CA MET A 5 8.12 0.53 -11.26
C MET A 5 9.50 1.10 -11.61
N TYR A 6 10.20 1.67 -10.62
CA TYR A 6 11.60 2.07 -10.79
C TYR A 6 12.51 0.87 -11.12
N LEU A 7 12.31 -0.28 -10.46
CA LEU A 7 13.09 -1.49 -10.74
C LEU A 7 12.83 -2.02 -12.16
N VAL A 8 11.58 -1.99 -12.63
CA VAL A 8 11.24 -2.34 -14.02
C VAL A 8 11.96 -1.40 -15.00
N ASN A 9 11.92 -0.09 -14.77
CA ASN A 9 12.58 0.90 -15.62
C ASN A 9 14.12 0.74 -15.65
N LYS A 10 14.70 0.20 -14.58
CA LYS A 10 16.13 -0.13 -14.50
C LYS A 10 16.49 -1.51 -15.04
N GLY A 11 15.51 -2.28 -15.52
CA GLY A 11 15.70 -3.64 -16.00
C GLY A 11 16.11 -4.64 -14.91
N ARG A 12 15.84 -4.32 -13.64
CA ARG A 12 16.19 -5.18 -12.49
C ARG A 12 15.18 -6.30 -12.26
N ILE A 13 13.93 -6.04 -12.63
CA ILE A 13 12.85 -7.02 -12.69
C ILE A 13 12.08 -6.79 -13.99
N THR A 14 11.44 -7.83 -14.49
CA THR A 14 10.55 -7.77 -15.64
C THR A 14 9.15 -7.27 -15.24
N CYS A 15 8.36 -6.84 -16.22
CA CYS A 15 6.95 -6.49 -15.98
C CYS A 15 6.17 -7.68 -15.39
N ALA A 16 6.40 -8.90 -15.87
CA ALA A 16 5.68 -10.09 -15.41
C ALA A 16 6.00 -10.42 -13.94
N GLU A 17 7.27 -10.30 -13.54
CA GLU A 17 7.69 -10.46 -12.14
C GLU A 17 7.11 -9.37 -11.26
N PHE A 18 7.09 -8.12 -11.74
CA PHE A 18 6.44 -7.02 -11.04
C PHE A 18 4.94 -7.26 -10.82
N PHE A 19 4.21 -7.70 -11.85
CA PHE A 19 2.80 -8.07 -11.71
C PHE A 19 2.59 -9.20 -10.70
N SER A 20 3.43 -10.24 -10.75
CA SER A 20 3.36 -11.36 -9.80
C SER A 20 3.59 -10.90 -8.36
N LEU A 21 4.58 -10.04 -8.13
CA LEU A 21 4.87 -9.44 -6.83
C LEU A 21 3.72 -8.55 -6.34
N LEU A 22 3.06 -7.81 -7.23
CA LEU A 22 1.90 -7.00 -6.90
C LEU A 22 0.71 -7.85 -6.43
N GLU A 23 0.43 -8.96 -7.11
CA GLU A 23 -0.63 -9.88 -6.70
C GLU A 23 -0.35 -10.46 -5.31
N GLN A 24 0.89 -10.88 -5.06
CA GLN A 24 1.31 -11.35 -3.73
C GLN A 24 1.20 -10.27 -2.66
N GLN A 25 1.56 -9.02 -2.98
CA GLN A 25 1.42 -7.91 -2.06
C GLN A 25 -0.04 -7.66 -1.67
N ILE A 26 -0.97 -7.74 -2.63
CA ILE A 26 -2.40 -7.62 -2.36
C ILE A 26 -2.89 -8.79 -1.52
N ALA A 27 -2.49 -10.01 -1.85
CA ALA A 27 -2.86 -11.23 -1.13
C ALA A 27 -2.30 -11.28 0.30
N SER A 28 -1.17 -10.63 0.57
CA SER A 28 -0.55 -10.56 1.91
C SER A 28 -1.33 -9.71 2.91
N ARG A 29 -2.29 -8.90 2.45
CA ARG A 29 -3.07 -8.00 3.30
C ARG A 29 -3.93 -8.81 4.26
N PRO A 30 -3.82 -8.60 5.58
CA PRO A 30 -4.67 -9.29 6.54
C PRO A 30 -6.15 -8.91 6.33
N GLN A 31 -7.07 -9.85 6.56
CA GLN A 31 -8.50 -9.58 6.40
C GLN A 31 -8.99 -8.59 7.46
N LEU A 32 -9.90 -7.68 7.08
CA LEU A 32 -10.43 -6.65 8.00
C LEU A 32 -11.16 -7.27 9.20
N GLY A 33 -11.86 -8.39 9.02
CA GLY A 33 -12.50 -9.10 10.13
C GLY A 33 -11.50 -9.60 11.18
N THR A 34 -10.38 -10.20 10.74
CA THR A 34 -9.30 -10.65 11.62
C THR A 34 -8.68 -9.47 12.37
N LEU A 35 -8.39 -8.37 11.66
CA LEU A 35 -7.87 -7.15 12.27
C LEU A 35 -8.84 -6.56 13.30
N GLY A 36 -10.13 -6.57 13.01
CA GLY A 36 -11.17 -6.11 13.94
C GLY A 36 -11.17 -6.91 15.25
N ILE A 37 -10.93 -8.23 15.18
CA ILE A 37 -10.81 -9.09 16.36
C ILE A 37 -9.53 -8.78 17.14
N GLU A 38 -8.37 -8.75 16.46
CA GLU A 38 -7.08 -8.50 17.10
C GLU A 38 -7.01 -7.13 17.80
N MET A 39 -7.67 -6.12 17.23
CA MET A 39 -7.72 -4.77 17.80
C MET A 39 -8.87 -4.58 18.80
N GLY A 40 -9.63 -5.64 19.13
CA GLY A 40 -10.73 -5.58 20.09
C GLY A 40 -11.94 -4.75 19.63
N ARG A 41 -12.06 -4.47 18.33
CA ARG A 41 -13.16 -3.70 17.72
C ARG A 41 -14.35 -4.58 17.35
N LEU A 42 -14.09 -5.84 17.02
CA LEU A 42 -15.10 -6.83 16.67
C LEU A 42 -14.91 -8.09 17.48
N SER A 43 -16.02 -8.72 17.88
CA SER A 43 -16.03 -10.10 18.31
C SER A 43 -16.11 -11.04 17.10
N VAL A 44 -15.69 -12.29 17.30
CA VAL A 44 -15.84 -13.36 16.29
C VAL A 44 -17.29 -13.46 15.80
N LYS A 45 -18.27 -13.36 16.72
CA LYS A 45 -19.69 -13.40 16.38
C LYS A 45 -20.11 -12.26 15.45
N GLN A 46 -19.63 -11.03 15.72
CA GLN A 46 -19.92 -9.87 14.87
C GLN A 46 -19.29 -10.03 13.47
N VAL A 47 -18.06 -10.54 13.38
CA VAL A 47 -17.41 -10.83 12.09
C VAL A 47 -18.25 -11.81 11.27
N PHE A 48 -18.72 -12.90 11.87
CA PHE A 48 -19.60 -13.85 11.17
C PHE A 48 -20.91 -13.20 10.70
N GLN A 49 -21.51 -12.31 11.50
CA GLN A 49 -22.73 -11.61 11.09
C GLN A 49 -22.48 -10.67 9.91
N ILE A 50 -21.37 -9.92 9.91
CA ILE A 50 -20.98 -9.04 8.81
C ILE A 50 -20.75 -9.85 7.52
N LEU A 51 -20.02 -10.97 7.61
CA LEU A 51 -19.77 -11.85 6.47
C LEU A 51 -21.06 -12.46 5.92
N ARG A 52 -22.01 -12.82 6.79
CA ARG A 52 -23.31 -13.33 6.35
C ARG A 52 -24.09 -12.27 5.58
N THR A 53 -24.15 -11.03 6.09
CA THR A 53 -24.77 -9.91 5.37
C THR A 53 -24.10 -9.65 4.02
N GLN A 54 -22.76 -9.73 3.95
CA GLN A 54 -22.04 -9.59 2.69
C GLN A 54 -22.41 -10.70 1.67
N CYS A 55 -22.63 -11.92 2.11
CA CYS A 55 -23.09 -13.02 1.25
C CYS A 55 -24.54 -12.84 0.79
N ASP A 56 -25.42 -12.41 1.69
CA ASP A 56 -26.86 -12.25 1.43
C ASP A 56 -27.12 -11.07 0.47
N ASP A 57 -26.39 -9.96 0.62
CA ASP A 57 -26.58 -8.73 -0.15
C ASP A 57 -25.60 -8.57 -1.34
N SER A 58 -24.67 -9.53 -1.52
CA SER A 58 -23.74 -9.75 -2.64
C SER A 58 -22.85 -8.58 -3.14
N VAL A 59 -23.11 -7.33 -2.74
CA VAL A 59 -22.45 -6.13 -3.29
C VAL A 59 -21.77 -5.28 -2.21
N GLN A 60 -22.08 -5.48 -0.93
CA GLN A 60 -21.49 -4.65 0.12
C GLN A 60 -20.06 -5.05 0.45
N MET A 61 -19.19 -4.05 0.56
CA MET A 61 -17.85 -4.25 1.13
C MET A 61 -17.97 -4.60 2.62
N PHE A 62 -17.00 -5.34 3.16
CA PHE A 62 -17.01 -5.73 4.58
C PHE A 62 -17.19 -4.52 5.52
N GLY A 63 -16.49 -3.42 5.24
CA GLY A 63 -16.60 -2.19 6.02
C GLY A 63 -17.99 -1.55 5.95
N GLU A 64 -18.61 -1.54 4.76
CA GLU A 64 -19.96 -1.00 4.57
C GLU A 64 -21.01 -1.82 5.33
N ALA A 65 -20.93 -3.16 5.23
CA ALA A 65 -21.79 -4.06 5.98
C ALA A 65 -21.60 -3.91 7.50
N ALA A 66 -20.35 -3.74 7.97
CA ALA A 66 -20.07 -3.50 9.39
C ALA A 66 -20.64 -2.19 9.92
N VAL A 67 -20.61 -1.12 9.11
CA VAL A 67 -21.24 0.17 9.42
C VAL A 67 -22.76 0.05 9.39
N GLY A 68 -23.33 -0.60 8.37
CA GLY A 68 -24.77 -0.83 8.25
C GLY A 68 -25.37 -1.62 9.41
N LEU A 69 -24.62 -2.57 9.97
CA LEU A 69 -24.99 -3.33 11.17
C LEU A 69 -24.73 -2.59 12.49
N GLY A 70 -24.08 -1.42 12.45
CA GLY A 70 -23.73 -0.63 13.63
C GLY A 70 -22.61 -1.23 14.49
N TYR A 71 -21.80 -2.15 13.94
CA TYR A 71 -20.67 -2.75 14.66
C TYR A 71 -19.39 -1.95 14.56
N LEU A 72 -19.24 -1.16 13.51
CA LEU A 72 -18.14 -0.23 13.33
C LEU A 72 -18.67 1.13 12.90
N THR A 73 -17.94 2.18 13.25
CA THR A 73 -18.06 3.49 12.62
C THR A 73 -17.19 3.57 11.36
N GLU A 74 -17.47 4.53 10.48
CA GLU A 74 -16.62 4.80 9.30
C GLU A 74 -15.17 5.09 9.70
N GLN A 75 -14.97 5.79 10.83
CA GLN A 75 -13.63 6.08 11.37
C GLN A 75 -12.91 4.80 11.79
N GLU A 76 -13.61 3.87 12.44
CA GLU A 76 -13.01 2.58 12.81
C GLU A 76 -12.69 1.73 11.58
N VAL A 77 -13.55 1.72 10.56
CA VAL A 77 -13.25 1.07 9.27
C VAL A 77 -11.99 1.67 8.64
N ALA A 78 -11.87 3.00 8.61
CA ALA A 78 -10.68 3.66 8.08
C ALA A 78 -9.40 3.27 8.84
N MET A 79 -9.49 3.15 10.18
CA MET A 79 -8.39 2.66 11.00
C MET A 79 -8.02 1.20 10.67
N LEU A 80 -9.01 0.32 10.47
CA LEU A 80 -8.75 -1.07 10.05
C LEU A 80 -8.05 -1.13 8.68
N VAL A 81 -8.49 -0.32 7.72
CA VAL A 81 -7.90 -0.24 6.36
C VAL A 81 -6.47 0.31 6.41
N TYR A 82 -6.22 1.30 7.27
CA TYR A 82 -4.88 1.82 7.51
C TYR A 82 -3.94 0.72 8.05
N GLU A 83 -4.37 -0.01 9.08
CA GLU A 83 -3.60 -1.11 9.65
C GLU A 83 -3.39 -2.27 8.67
N GLN A 84 -4.41 -2.60 7.87
CA GLN A 84 -4.29 -3.58 6.78
C GLN A 84 -3.20 -3.19 5.78
N THR A 85 -3.16 -1.91 5.39
CA THR A 85 -2.17 -1.40 4.44
C THR A 85 -0.77 -1.42 5.04
N ARG A 86 -0.63 -1.08 6.32
CA ARG A 86 0.65 -1.08 7.04
C ARG A 86 1.25 -2.48 7.23
N ARG A 87 0.40 -3.49 7.42
CA ARG A 87 0.82 -4.88 7.66
C ARG A 87 0.99 -5.70 6.38
N ALA A 88 0.60 -5.14 5.23
CA ALA A 88 0.86 -5.76 3.94
C ALA A 88 2.38 -5.91 3.74
N ALA A 89 2.80 -7.02 3.13
CA ALA A 89 4.20 -7.23 2.77
C ALA A 89 4.70 -6.07 1.90
N THR A 90 5.92 -5.59 2.14
CA THR A 90 6.51 -4.57 1.29
C THR A 90 7.05 -5.18 0.01
N MET A 91 7.27 -4.34 -1.01
CA MET A 91 7.90 -4.81 -2.25
C MET A 91 9.29 -5.39 -1.98
N SER A 92 10.04 -4.79 -1.05
CA SER A 92 11.36 -5.28 -0.64
C SER A 92 11.29 -6.66 0.01
N ASP A 93 10.33 -6.87 0.92
CA ASP A 93 10.13 -8.17 1.56
C ASP A 93 9.80 -9.26 0.54
N LEU A 94 8.94 -8.94 -0.43
CA LEU A 94 8.54 -9.89 -1.47
C LEU A 94 9.68 -10.18 -2.46
N LEU A 95 10.51 -9.18 -2.79
CA LEU A 95 11.69 -9.39 -3.62
C LEU A 95 12.67 -10.38 -2.97
N ALA A 96 12.93 -10.21 -1.67
CA ALA A 96 13.78 -11.11 -0.91
C ALA A 96 13.16 -12.51 -0.77
N LEU A 97 11.87 -12.57 -0.40
CA LEU A 97 11.15 -13.82 -0.19
C LEU A 97 11.09 -14.70 -1.45
N ASN A 98 10.92 -14.10 -2.62
CA ASN A 98 10.87 -14.81 -3.89
C ASN A 98 12.27 -15.05 -4.50
N GLY A 99 13.35 -14.61 -3.83
CA GLY A 99 14.72 -14.83 -4.28
C GLY A 99 15.14 -13.97 -5.49
N TYR A 100 14.43 -12.88 -5.78
CA TYR A 100 14.78 -11.98 -6.88
C TYR A 100 16.09 -11.23 -6.62
N ALA A 101 16.37 -10.92 -5.36
CA ALA A 101 17.61 -10.28 -4.93
C ALA A 101 17.87 -10.55 -3.45
N GLU A 102 19.15 -10.50 -3.06
CA GLU A 102 19.54 -10.55 -1.65
C GLU A 102 19.21 -9.24 -0.93
N PRO A 103 18.97 -9.26 0.40
CA PRO A 103 18.62 -8.08 1.18
C PRO A 103 19.57 -6.89 0.98
N ASP A 104 20.88 -7.14 0.94
CA ASP A 104 21.89 -6.08 0.75
C ASP A 104 21.79 -5.41 -0.63
N THR A 105 21.46 -6.21 -1.67
CA THR A 105 21.24 -5.71 -3.03
C THR A 105 19.97 -4.86 -3.09
N ILE A 106 18.90 -5.29 -2.40
CA ILE A 106 17.64 -4.56 -2.32
C ILE A 106 17.85 -3.20 -1.61
N GLU A 107 18.63 -3.17 -0.53
CA GLU A 107 18.92 -1.91 0.16
C GLU A 107 19.74 -0.96 -0.71
N SER A 108 20.72 -1.47 -1.48
CA SER A 108 21.44 -0.68 -2.48
C SER A 108 20.48 -0.06 -3.51
N TRP A 109 19.54 -0.84 -4.03
CA TRP A 109 18.54 -0.34 -4.98
C TRP A 109 17.60 0.70 -4.38
N LEU A 110 17.24 0.53 -3.10
CA LEU A 110 16.45 1.52 -2.36
C LEU A 110 17.24 2.82 -2.16
N GLY A 111 18.53 2.75 -1.88
CA GLY A 111 19.43 3.91 -1.81
C GLY A 111 19.42 4.71 -3.11
N GLU A 112 19.67 4.03 -4.24
CA GLU A 112 19.63 4.66 -5.56
C GLU A 112 18.26 5.26 -5.90
N TYR A 113 17.18 4.58 -5.51
CA TYR A 113 15.82 5.07 -5.71
C TYR A 113 15.56 6.35 -4.89
N ARG A 114 15.95 6.36 -3.60
CA ARG A 114 15.81 7.53 -2.71
C ARG A 114 16.61 8.72 -3.23
N GLU A 115 17.83 8.50 -3.72
CA GLU A 115 18.63 9.54 -4.35
C GLU A 115 17.97 10.09 -5.63
N ALA A 116 17.46 9.20 -6.49
CA ALA A 116 16.77 9.60 -7.71
C ALA A 116 15.53 10.46 -7.41
N GLN A 117 14.75 10.11 -6.37
CA GLN A 117 13.60 10.91 -5.92
C GLN A 117 14.01 12.25 -5.29
N GLY A 118 15.11 12.27 -4.53
CA GLY A 118 15.67 13.50 -3.96
C GLY A 118 16.11 14.50 -5.02
N ARG A 119 16.76 14.03 -6.10
CA ARG A 119 17.18 14.88 -7.22
C ARG A 119 16.00 15.47 -8.01
N VAL A 120 14.93 14.70 -8.23
CA VAL A 120 13.73 15.22 -8.91
C VAL A 120 13.10 16.35 -8.09
N THR A 121 13.00 16.18 -6.76
CA THR A 121 12.45 17.21 -5.86
C THR A 121 13.28 18.50 -5.91
N GLN A 122 14.62 18.40 -5.88
CA GLN A 122 15.51 19.57 -6.00
C GLN A 122 15.39 20.26 -7.36
N MET A 123 15.39 19.51 -8.47
CA MET A 123 15.27 20.09 -9.82
C MET A 123 13.92 20.81 -10.03
N THR A 124 12.82 20.30 -9.46
CA THR A 124 11.53 20.99 -9.51
C THR A 124 11.51 22.26 -8.66
N GLY A 125 12.16 22.26 -7.48
CA GLY A 125 12.26 23.43 -6.62
C GLY A 125 13.07 24.55 -7.27
N GLU A 126 14.21 24.23 -7.88
CA GLU A 126 15.06 25.21 -8.58
C GLU A 126 14.38 25.77 -9.84
N ALA A 127 13.70 24.92 -10.63
CA ALA A 127 12.95 25.37 -11.80
C ALA A 127 11.78 26.30 -11.44
N VAL A 128 11.06 25.99 -10.36
CA VAL A 128 9.97 26.85 -9.86
C VAL A 128 10.52 28.17 -9.30
N ALA A 129 11.64 28.13 -8.58
CA ALA A 129 12.30 29.35 -8.09
C ALA A 129 12.82 30.24 -9.23
N ALA A 130 13.41 29.65 -10.28
CA ALA A 130 13.86 30.38 -11.47
C ALA A 130 12.69 31.01 -12.25
N ALA A 131 11.56 30.31 -12.35
CA ALA A 131 10.35 30.84 -12.99
C ALA A 131 9.75 32.02 -12.18
N ALA A 132 9.73 31.91 -10.85
CA ALA A 132 9.25 32.98 -9.97
C ALA A 132 10.15 34.24 -10.03
N ALA A 133 11.47 34.08 -10.06
CA ALA A 133 12.40 35.20 -10.20
C ALA A 133 12.25 35.95 -11.54
N THR A 134 11.88 35.25 -12.60
CA THR A 134 11.65 35.83 -13.93
C THR A 134 10.34 36.63 -14.00
N ALA A 135 9.31 36.20 -13.25
CA ALA A 135 7.99 36.85 -13.23
C ALA A 135 7.94 38.14 -12.39
N VAL A 136 8.89 38.37 -11.48
CA VAL A 136 8.93 39.57 -10.61
C VAL A 136 9.62 40.77 -11.28
N ILE A 137 10.30 40.55 -12.42
CA ILE A 137 11.05 41.59 -13.16
C ILE A 137 10.27 42.11 -14.39
N SER A 138 9.05 41.60 -14.64
CA SER A 138 8.12 42.13 -15.67
C SER A 138 6.95 42.85 -15.03
#